data_AF-J9GD84-F1
#
_entry.id   AF-J9GD84-F1
#
_cell.length_a   1.000
_cell.length_b   1.000
_cell.length_c   1.000
_cell.angle_alpha   90.00
_cell.angle_beta   90.00
_cell.angle_gamma   90.00
#
_symmetry.space_group_name_H-M   'P 1'
#
loop_
_entity.id
_entity.type
_entity.pdbx_description
1 polymer ?
#
loop_
_entity_poly.entity_id
_entity_poly.type
_entity_poly.pdbx_seq_one_letter_code
_entity_poly.pdbx_strand_id
1 'polypeptide(L)'
;MVSGEIRFIFVVDIYNEGVDIPEVNTVLFLRPTESLTIFLQQLGRGLRLAEDKECLTVLDFIGQANKRYNFEDKFAALLSNSTRSVTREVKNGFVSAPKGCYIQLEKKAAKYILDNIRASYGNTAGLVARAATFTEDSGMPLTLPNFLDYYHLDPRALYKFSSLSRICARADVGSDFNEPLEQVLTKAFTRLAVIDSRRWITFLLDLLPRLDDVDFTALGKLEQQMLQMFYVTVWGKAAVSWESDEVLDHLYALSDSPVLLGE
;
A
#
# COMPACT_ATOMS: atom_id res chain seq x y z
N MET A 1 -28.07 -18.03 -30.08
CA MET A 1 -26.80 -17.49 -30.63
C MET A 1 -26.22 -18.37 -31.72
N VAL A 2 -26.26 -19.69 -31.59
CA VAL A 2 -25.74 -20.64 -32.59
C VAL A 2 -26.35 -20.46 -34.00
N SER A 3 -27.59 -19.98 -34.12
CA SER A 3 -28.22 -19.60 -35.41
C SER A 3 -27.85 -18.20 -35.92
N GLY A 4 -27.12 -17.39 -35.14
CA GLY A 4 -26.74 -16.00 -35.48
C GLY A 4 -27.85 -14.95 -35.33
N GLU A 5 -29.08 -15.34 -34.96
CA GLU A 5 -30.24 -14.43 -34.92
C GLU A 5 -30.16 -13.36 -33.82
N ILE A 6 -29.48 -13.66 -32.71
CA ILE A 6 -29.26 -12.75 -31.59
C ILE A 6 -27.76 -12.52 -31.45
N ARG A 7 -27.32 -11.26 -31.56
CA ARG A 7 -25.89 -10.87 -31.52
C ARG A 7 -25.45 -10.26 -30.19
N PHE A 8 -26.36 -9.64 -29.46
CA PHE A 8 -26.08 -8.98 -28.19
C PHE A 8 -27.13 -9.35 -27.16
N ILE A 9 -26.70 -9.56 -25.92
CA ILE A 9 -27.56 -9.74 -24.76
C ILE A 9 -27.11 -8.73 -23.72
N PHE A 10 -28.04 -7.89 -23.28
CA PHE A 10 -27.81 -6.94 -22.18
C PHE A 10 -28.42 -7.52 -20.91
N VAL A 11 -27.64 -7.57 -19.85
CA VAL A 11 -28.04 -8.17 -18.57
C VAL A 11 -27.83 -7.16 -17.44
N VAL A 12 -28.80 -7.12 -16.52
CA VAL A 12 -28.72 -6.38 -15.24
C VAL A 12 -29.23 -7.31 -14.14
N ASP A 13 -28.43 -7.46 -13.07
CA ASP A 13 -28.70 -8.14 -11.78
C ASP A 13 -29.19 -9.61 -11.79
N ILE A 14 -30.26 -9.96 -12.52
CA ILE A 14 -31.04 -11.20 -12.35
C ILE A 14 -30.61 -12.39 -13.24
N TYR A 15 -29.76 -12.17 -14.24
CA TYR A 15 -29.27 -13.26 -15.11
C TYR A 15 -27.81 -13.69 -14.83
N ASN A 16 -27.25 -13.26 -13.70
CA ASN A 16 -25.94 -13.74 -13.26
C ASN A 16 -25.96 -15.22 -12.81
N GLU A 17 -27.10 -15.91 -12.76
CA GLU A 17 -27.19 -17.32 -12.33
C GLU A 17 -27.62 -18.30 -13.44
N GLY A 18 -28.22 -17.85 -14.55
CA GLY A 18 -28.88 -18.76 -15.52
C GLY A 18 -28.38 -18.74 -16.97
N VAL A 19 -27.53 -17.78 -17.37
CA VAL A 19 -27.05 -17.69 -18.76
C VAL A 19 -25.68 -18.35 -18.87
N ASP A 20 -25.69 -19.63 -19.24
CA ASP A 20 -24.50 -20.38 -19.64
C ASP A 20 -24.43 -20.48 -21.17
N ILE A 21 -23.62 -19.61 -21.78
CA ILE A 21 -23.41 -19.60 -23.23
C ILE A 21 -21.89 -19.65 -23.46
N PRO A 22 -21.28 -20.84 -23.59
CA PRO A 22 -19.84 -21.01 -23.80
C PRO A 22 -19.31 -20.27 -25.04
N GLU A 23 -20.16 -20.10 -26.06
CA GLU A 23 -19.84 -19.47 -27.34
C GLU A 23 -19.65 -17.95 -27.26
N VAL A 24 -19.88 -17.33 -26.09
CA VAL A 24 -19.65 -15.88 -25.90
C VAL A 24 -18.18 -15.55 -26.14
N ASN A 25 -17.90 -14.82 -27.21
CA ASN A 25 -16.56 -14.38 -27.58
C ASN A 25 -16.28 -12.90 -27.21
N THR A 26 -17.29 -12.16 -26.75
CA THR A 26 -17.15 -10.74 -26.39
C THR A 26 -17.96 -10.40 -25.14
N VAL A 27 -17.34 -9.74 -24.16
CA VAL A 27 -17.97 -9.23 -22.93
C VAL A 27 -17.74 -7.73 -22.82
N LEU A 28 -18.82 -6.97 -22.58
CA LEU A 28 -18.77 -5.52 -22.41
C LEU A 28 -19.23 -5.14 -21.00
N PHE A 29 -18.33 -4.53 -20.23
CA PHE A 29 -18.65 -3.93 -18.93
C PHE A 29 -19.03 -2.46 -19.12
N LEU A 30 -20.33 -2.19 -19.21
CA LEU A 30 -20.88 -0.84 -19.48
C LEU A 30 -21.29 -0.08 -18.21
N ARG A 31 -21.36 -0.76 -17.06
CA ARG A 31 -21.68 -0.18 -15.75
C ARG A 31 -20.46 -0.24 -14.85
N PRO A 32 -20.27 0.72 -13.93
CA PRO A 32 -19.30 0.56 -12.85
C PRO A 32 -19.54 -0.76 -12.12
N THR A 33 -18.61 -1.70 -12.23
CA THR A 33 -18.69 -2.96 -11.48
C THR A 33 -18.40 -2.64 -10.03
N GLU A 34 -19.33 -2.88 -9.12
CA GLU A 34 -19.19 -2.48 -7.71
C GLU A 34 -18.45 -3.54 -6.87
N SER A 35 -18.21 -4.73 -7.41
CA SER A 35 -17.58 -5.85 -6.71
C SER A 35 -16.64 -6.65 -7.62
N LEU A 36 -15.46 -6.97 -7.09
CA LEU A 36 -14.49 -7.85 -7.75
C LEU A 36 -15.06 -9.24 -8.03
N THR A 37 -15.84 -9.78 -7.09
CA THR A 37 -16.49 -11.09 -7.23
C THR A 37 -17.42 -11.12 -8.45
N ILE A 38 -18.24 -10.08 -8.62
CA ILE A 38 -19.15 -9.97 -9.78
C ILE A 38 -18.35 -9.85 -11.07
N PHE A 39 -17.27 -9.06 -11.07
CA PHE A 39 -16.37 -8.93 -12.22
C PHE A 39 -15.80 -10.29 -12.65
N LEU A 40 -15.22 -11.05 -11.71
CA LEU A 40 -14.62 -12.36 -11.99
C LEU A 40 -15.65 -13.39 -12.46
N GLN A 41 -16.84 -13.40 -11.86
CA GLN A 41 -17.93 -14.28 -12.30
C GLN A 41 -18.36 -13.97 -13.73
N GLN A 42 -18.54 -12.69 -14.07
CA GLN A 42 -18.92 -12.26 -15.43
C GLN A 42 -17.83 -12.56 -16.45
N LEU A 43 -16.56 -12.32 -16.10
CA LEU A 43 -15.42 -12.68 -16.93
C LEU A 43 -15.32 -14.20 -17.14
N GLY A 44 -15.49 -14.99 -16.08
CA GLY A 44 -15.43 -16.45 -16.10
C GLY A 44 -16.43 -17.10 -17.06
N ARG A 45 -17.61 -16.47 -17.24
CA ARG A 45 -18.60 -16.92 -18.24
C ARG A 45 -18.03 -16.86 -19.66
N GLY A 46 -17.34 -15.78 -19.99
CA GLY A 46 -16.68 -15.61 -21.28
C GLY A 46 -15.42 -16.46 -21.45
N LEU A 47 -14.83 -17.00 -20.38
CA LEU A 47 -13.60 -17.80 -20.47
C LEU A 47 -13.82 -19.29 -20.79
N ARG A 48 -15.08 -19.73 -20.86
CA ARG A 48 -15.41 -21.12 -21.25
C ARG A 48 -14.97 -21.40 -22.69
N LEU A 49 -14.44 -22.60 -22.92
CA LEU A 49 -14.03 -23.04 -24.25
C LEU A 49 -15.27 -23.40 -25.08
N ALA A 50 -15.23 -23.08 -26.36
CA ALA A 50 -16.25 -23.43 -27.35
C ALA A 50 -15.58 -23.69 -28.71
N GLU A 51 -16.24 -24.48 -29.55
CA GLU A 51 -15.81 -24.68 -30.94
C GLU A 51 -15.87 -23.33 -31.69
N ASP A 52 -14.91 -23.08 -32.60
CA ASP A 52 -14.73 -21.82 -33.35
C ASP A 52 -14.45 -20.54 -32.53
N LYS A 53 -14.18 -20.67 -31.23
CA LYS A 53 -13.81 -19.53 -30.36
C LYS A 53 -12.29 -19.44 -30.19
N GLU A 54 -11.68 -18.51 -30.93
CA GLU A 54 -10.23 -18.26 -30.85
C GLU A 54 -9.82 -17.54 -29.55
N CYS A 55 -10.58 -16.53 -29.15
CA CYS A 55 -10.30 -15.75 -27.93
C CYS A 55 -11.57 -15.09 -27.37
N LEU A 56 -11.47 -14.62 -26.12
CA LEU A 56 -12.46 -13.74 -25.50
C LEU A 56 -11.97 -12.29 -25.58
N THR A 57 -12.76 -11.42 -26.23
CA THR A 57 -12.55 -9.98 -26.20
C THR A 57 -13.31 -9.36 -25.03
N VAL A 58 -12.62 -8.60 -24.18
CA VAL A 58 -13.24 -7.92 -23.03
C VAL A 58 -13.06 -6.42 -23.19
N LEU A 59 -14.17 -5.68 -23.14
CA LEU A 59 -14.17 -4.22 -23.18
C LEU A 59 -14.73 -3.69 -21.86
N ASP A 60 -13.87 -3.03 -21.08
CA ASP A 60 -14.23 -2.43 -19.79
C ASP A 60 -14.25 -0.91 -19.88
N PHE A 61 -15.43 -0.32 -19.73
CA PHE A 61 -15.63 1.12 -19.84
C PHE A 61 -15.42 1.77 -18.47
N ILE A 62 -14.19 2.18 -18.22
CA ILE A 62 -13.77 2.75 -16.94
C ILE A 62 -14.26 4.21 -16.82
N GLY A 63 -15.30 4.41 -16.01
CA GLY A 63 -15.91 5.72 -15.72
C GLY A 63 -15.58 6.28 -14.33
N GLN A 64 -15.81 7.59 -14.12
CA GLN A 64 -15.48 8.30 -12.87
C GLN A 64 -16.34 7.95 -11.64
N ALA A 65 -17.45 7.24 -11.84
CA ALA A 65 -18.44 6.98 -10.79
C ALA A 65 -17.92 6.09 -9.64
N ASN A 66 -16.83 5.34 -9.86
CA ASN A 66 -16.39 4.29 -8.94
C ASN A 66 -15.11 4.65 -8.18
N LYS A 67 -15.07 5.82 -7.52
CA LYS A 67 -13.93 6.24 -6.68
C LYS A 67 -13.59 5.24 -5.57
N ARG A 68 -14.56 4.45 -5.12
CA ARG A 68 -14.39 3.46 -4.05
C ARG A 68 -14.00 2.06 -4.56
N TYR A 69 -14.05 1.82 -5.86
CA TYR A 69 -13.73 0.51 -6.41
C TYR A 69 -12.22 0.31 -6.42
N ASN A 70 -11.75 -0.79 -5.84
CA ASN A 70 -10.32 -1.09 -5.78
C ASN A 70 -9.85 -1.67 -7.12
N PHE A 71 -9.37 -0.80 -8.00
CA PHE A 71 -8.80 -1.22 -9.29
C PHE A 71 -7.52 -2.04 -9.10
N GLU A 72 -6.81 -1.88 -7.98
CA GLU A 72 -5.62 -2.66 -7.70
C GLU A 72 -5.97 -4.14 -7.61
N ASP A 73 -6.91 -4.53 -6.74
CA ASP A 73 -7.33 -5.92 -6.57
C ASP A 73 -7.88 -6.51 -7.87
N LYS A 74 -8.63 -5.71 -8.63
CA LYS A 74 -9.16 -6.12 -9.94
C LYS A 74 -8.07 -6.56 -10.90
N PHE A 75 -7.04 -5.74 -11.06
CA PHE A 75 -5.95 -6.07 -11.99
C PHE A 75 -5.00 -7.10 -11.40
N ALA A 76 -4.77 -7.11 -10.09
CA ALA A 76 -4.00 -8.15 -9.41
C ALA A 76 -4.59 -9.54 -9.69
N ALA A 77 -5.92 -9.68 -9.63
CA ALA A 77 -6.63 -10.93 -9.94
C ALA A 77 -6.49 -11.40 -11.40
N LEU A 78 -6.12 -10.51 -12.33
CA LEU A 78 -5.90 -10.82 -13.75
C LEU A 78 -4.44 -11.17 -14.06
N LEU A 79 -3.52 -10.96 -13.11
CA LEU A 79 -2.09 -11.17 -13.28
C LEU A 79 -1.68 -12.52 -12.70
N SER A 80 -0.77 -13.23 -13.36
CA SER A 80 -0.28 -14.53 -12.88
C SER A 80 0.96 -14.33 -12.01
N ASN A 81 0.88 -14.70 -10.72
CA ASN A 81 2.02 -14.76 -9.80
C ASN A 81 2.96 -13.55 -9.87
N SER A 82 2.37 -12.34 -9.91
CA SER A 82 3.14 -11.11 -10.03
C SER A 82 3.68 -10.70 -8.66
N THR A 83 5.00 -10.76 -8.46
CA THR A 83 5.67 -10.06 -7.35
C THR A 83 5.75 -8.54 -7.58
N ARG A 84 5.22 -8.06 -8.71
CA ARG A 84 5.24 -6.65 -9.12
C ARG A 84 3.88 -6.00 -8.83
N SER A 85 3.91 -4.73 -8.40
CA SER A 85 2.67 -3.98 -8.21
C SER A 85 1.91 -3.76 -9.51
N VAL A 86 0.59 -3.71 -9.36
CA VAL A 86 -0.36 -3.32 -10.41
C VAL A 86 0.01 -1.97 -11.01
N THR A 87 0.48 -1.01 -10.20
CA THR A 87 0.95 0.30 -10.68
C THR A 87 2.04 0.18 -11.75
N ARG A 88 2.98 -0.76 -11.59
CA ARG A 88 4.05 -1.00 -12.57
C ARG A 88 3.51 -1.71 -13.81
N GLU A 89 2.62 -2.66 -13.63
CA GLU A 89 1.97 -3.40 -14.72
C GLU A 89 1.14 -2.45 -15.61
N VAL A 90 0.37 -1.53 -15.03
CA VAL A 90 -0.39 -0.50 -15.77
C VAL A 90 0.54 0.39 -16.62
N LYS A 91 1.72 0.74 -16.11
CA LYS A 91 2.69 1.58 -16.85
C LYS A 91 3.41 0.83 -17.97
N ASN A 92 3.65 -0.46 -17.78
CA ASN A 92 4.45 -1.29 -18.67
C ASN A 92 3.62 -2.19 -19.60
N GLY A 93 2.29 -2.11 -19.54
CA GLY A 93 1.39 -2.87 -20.41
C GLY A 93 1.14 -4.32 -19.97
N PHE A 94 1.04 -4.58 -18.67
CA PHE A 94 0.68 -5.88 -18.08
C PHE A 94 1.56 -7.05 -18.54
N VAL A 95 2.87 -6.90 -18.39
CA VAL A 95 3.87 -7.91 -18.75
C VAL A 95 3.72 -9.23 -17.98
N SER A 96 3.06 -9.20 -16.83
CA SER A 96 2.83 -10.39 -15.98
C SER A 96 1.45 -11.02 -16.20
N ALA A 97 0.75 -10.63 -17.27
CA ALA A 97 -0.49 -11.30 -17.68
C ALA A 97 -0.23 -12.78 -18.06
N PRO A 98 -1.20 -13.69 -17.87
CA PRO A 98 -1.08 -15.08 -18.30
C PRO A 98 -0.72 -15.22 -19.77
N LYS A 99 -0.05 -16.32 -20.13
CA LYS A 99 0.33 -16.59 -21.52
C LYS A 99 -0.91 -16.61 -22.43
N GLY A 100 -0.84 -15.89 -23.55
CA GLY A 100 -1.95 -15.75 -24.49
C GLY A 100 -2.97 -14.68 -24.11
N CYS A 101 -2.82 -14.01 -22.96
CA CYS A 101 -3.62 -12.86 -22.57
C CYS A 101 -2.91 -11.55 -22.92
N TYR A 102 -3.70 -10.55 -23.29
CA TYR A 102 -3.24 -9.20 -23.57
C TYR A 102 -4.19 -8.19 -22.93
N ILE A 103 -3.65 -7.25 -22.16
CA ILE A 103 -4.43 -6.21 -21.48
C ILE A 103 -3.91 -4.86 -21.94
N GLN A 104 -4.80 -4.04 -22.48
CA GLN A 104 -4.49 -2.69 -22.94
C GLN A 104 -5.42 -1.68 -22.30
N LEU A 105 -4.82 -0.62 -21.75
CA LEU A 105 -5.55 0.51 -21.20
C LEU A 105 -5.36 1.73 -22.10
N GLU A 106 -6.45 2.44 -22.39
CA GLU A 106 -6.37 3.75 -22.98
C GLU A 106 -5.68 4.75 -22.04
N LYS A 107 -5.02 5.76 -22.60
CA LYS A 107 -4.26 6.77 -21.83
C LYS A 107 -5.09 7.43 -20.71
N LYS A 108 -6.37 7.73 -20.97
CA LYS A 108 -7.27 8.34 -19.96
C LYS A 108 -7.64 7.34 -18.88
N ALA A 109 -7.95 6.10 -19.25
CA ALA A 109 -8.28 5.02 -18.32
C ALA A 109 -7.09 4.68 -17.41
N ALA A 110 -5.89 4.52 -17.99
CA ALA A 110 -4.65 4.27 -17.25
C ALA A 110 -4.37 5.38 -16.22
N LYS A 111 -4.52 6.65 -16.61
CA LYS A 111 -4.36 7.78 -15.67
C LYS A 111 -5.39 7.70 -14.54
N TYR A 112 -6.66 7.46 -14.86
CA TYR A 112 -7.71 7.36 -13.86
C TYR A 112 -7.47 6.23 -12.85
N ILE A 113 -7.07 5.04 -13.34
CA ILE A 113 -6.71 3.90 -12.49
C ILE A 113 -5.55 4.26 -11.58
N LEU A 114 -4.47 4.84 -12.12
CA LEU A 114 -3.31 5.25 -11.33
C LEU A 114 -3.66 6.28 -10.27
N ASP A 115 -4.51 7.25 -10.60
CA ASP A 115 -4.97 8.27 -9.65
C ASP A 115 -5.88 7.66 -8.57
N ASN A 116 -6.72 6.68 -8.92
CA ASN A 116 -7.57 5.95 -7.96
C ASN A 116 -6.73 5.10 -6.99
N ILE A 117 -5.78 4.32 -7.52
CA ILE A 117 -4.85 3.51 -6.72
C ILE A 117 -4.09 4.42 -5.75
N ARG A 118 -3.56 5.56 -6.23
CA ARG A 118 -2.90 6.57 -5.39
C ARG A 118 -3.82 7.15 -4.31
N ALA A 119 -5.09 7.42 -4.64
CA ALA A 119 -6.05 7.94 -3.69
C ALA A 119 -6.41 6.91 -2.60
N SER A 120 -6.35 5.61 -2.91
CA SER A 120 -6.56 4.52 -1.95
C SER A 120 -5.48 4.48 -0.86
N TYR A 121 -4.21 4.79 -1.19
CA TYR A 121 -3.13 4.93 -0.20
C TYR A 121 -3.15 6.26 0.57
N GLY A 122 -3.99 7.21 0.15
CA GLY A 122 -3.94 8.61 0.58
C GLY A 122 -4.71 8.93 1.85
N ASN A 123 -5.11 7.94 2.65
CA ASN A 123 -5.75 8.16 3.94
C ASN A 123 -5.52 6.98 4.90
N THR A 124 -5.75 7.23 6.20
CA THR A 124 -5.52 6.23 7.25
C THR A 124 -6.43 5.00 7.13
N ALA A 125 -7.68 5.16 6.71
CA ALA A 125 -8.61 4.02 6.59
C ALA A 125 -8.17 3.03 5.50
N GLY A 126 -7.65 3.53 4.38
CA GLY A 126 -7.09 2.69 3.31
C GLY A 126 -5.83 1.94 3.73
N LEU A 127 -4.95 2.57 4.52
CA LEU A 127 -3.77 1.91 5.07
C LEU A 127 -4.14 0.83 6.09
N VAL A 128 -5.13 1.08 6.95
CA VAL A 128 -5.65 0.12 7.94
C VAL A 128 -6.28 -1.09 7.25
N ALA A 129 -7.14 -0.88 6.26
CA ALA A 129 -7.79 -1.98 5.53
C ALA A 129 -6.77 -2.93 4.87
N ARG A 130 -5.67 -2.38 4.34
CA ARG A 130 -4.60 -3.16 3.72
C ARG A 130 -3.72 -3.86 4.74
N ALA A 131 -3.40 -3.20 5.85
CA ALA A 131 -2.67 -3.86 6.93
C ALA A 131 -3.45 -5.07 7.45
N ALA A 132 -4.78 -4.99 7.52
CA ALA A 132 -5.63 -6.09 7.95
C ALA A 132 -5.53 -7.34 7.05
N THR A 133 -5.40 -7.17 5.73
CA THR A 133 -5.34 -8.28 4.76
C THR A 133 -3.93 -8.59 4.26
N PHE A 134 -2.92 -7.80 4.63
CA PHE A 134 -1.57 -7.84 4.05
C PHE A 134 -0.94 -9.24 4.05
N THR A 135 -1.00 -9.95 5.18
CA THR A 135 -0.39 -11.27 5.33
C THR A 135 -1.09 -12.32 4.45
N GLU A 136 -2.42 -12.20 4.30
CA GLU A 136 -3.22 -13.08 3.44
C GLU A 136 -2.94 -12.79 1.96
N ASP A 137 -2.88 -11.51 1.58
CA ASP A 137 -2.66 -11.07 0.21
C ASP A 137 -1.24 -11.36 -0.28
N SER A 138 -0.24 -11.15 0.57
CA SER A 138 1.17 -11.20 0.18
C SER A 138 1.88 -12.51 0.55
N GLY A 139 1.37 -13.25 1.53
CA GLY A 139 2.06 -14.40 2.12
C GLY A 139 3.32 -14.02 2.93
N MET A 140 3.56 -12.73 3.17
CA MET A 140 4.73 -12.21 3.90
C MET A 140 4.32 -11.70 5.30
N PRO A 141 5.24 -11.71 6.29
CA PRO A 141 4.97 -11.09 7.57
C PRO A 141 4.84 -9.56 7.41
N LEU A 142 3.88 -8.96 8.11
CA LEU A 142 3.64 -7.52 8.10
C LEU A 142 4.78 -6.80 8.84
N THR A 143 5.75 -6.32 8.07
CA THR A 143 6.86 -5.47 8.52
C THR A 143 6.89 -4.21 7.66
N LEU A 144 7.51 -3.13 8.14
CA LEU A 144 7.62 -1.89 7.36
C LEU A 144 8.26 -2.11 5.98
N PRO A 145 9.40 -2.80 5.84
CA PRO A 145 9.97 -3.07 4.53
C PRO A 145 9.02 -3.85 3.62
N ASN A 146 8.42 -4.94 4.11
CA ASN A 146 7.53 -5.77 3.30
C ASN A 146 6.28 -4.99 2.86
N PHE A 147 5.69 -4.19 3.76
CA PHE A 147 4.51 -3.40 3.47
C PHE A 147 4.79 -2.31 2.44
N LEU A 148 5.90 -1.58 2.58
CA LEU A 148 6.30 -0.55 1.64
C LEU A 148 6.68 -1.14 0.28
N ASP A 149 7.43 -2.24 0.23
CA ASP A 149 7.88 -2.87 -1.00
C ASP A 149 6.72 -3.50 -1.78
N TYR A 150 5.81 -4.19 -1.10
CA TYR A 150 4.66 -4.83 -1.74
C TYR A 150 3.72 -3.81 -2.39
N TYR A 151 3.42 -2.71 -1.70
CA TYR A 151 2.54 -1.64 -2.21
C TYR A 151 3.30 -0.52 -2.95
N HIS A 152 4.64 -0.61 -3.06
CA HIS A 152 5.51 0.40 -3.69
C HIS A 152 5.29 1.80 -3.11
N LEU A 153 5.15 1.86 -1.79
CA LEU A 153 4.91 3.08 -1.05
C LEU A 153 6.23 3.74 -0.68
N ASP A 154 6.28 5.06 -0.90
CA ASP A 154 7.29 5.89 -0.26
C ASP A 154 6.98 5.94 1.25
N PRO A 155 7.94 5.75 2.17
CA PRO A 155 7.67 5.80 3.60
C PRO A 155 7.00 7.10 4.03
N ARG A 156 7.27 8.24 3.36
CA ARG A 156 6.61 9.52 3.65
C ARG A 156 5.11 9.47 3.37
N ALA A 157 4.67 8.67 2.41
CA ALA A 157 3.25 8.51 2.09
C ALA A 157 2.51 7.80 3.23
N LEU A 158 3.19 6.90 3.96
CA LEU A 158 2.66 6.26 5.17
C LEU A 158 2.71 7.22 6.36
N TYR A 159 3.90 7.76 6.65
CA TYR A 159 4.15 8.59 7.83
C TYR A 159 3.44 9.96 7.82
N LYS A 160 2.96 10.41 6.66
CA LYS A 160 2.07 11.56 6.56
C LYS A 160 0.77 11.34 7.34
N PHE A 161 0.32 10.10 7.50
CA PHE A 161 -0.95 9.77 8.14
C PHE A 161 -0.79 9.18 9.53
N SER A 162 0.15 8.25 9.73
CA SER A 162 0.37 7.57 11.01
C SER A 162 1.67 6.76 10.99
N SER A 163 2.15 6.28 12.15
CA SER A 163 3.13 5.17 12.21
C SER A 163 2.51 3.86 11.74
N LEU A 164 3.35 2.93 11.27
CA LEU A 164 2.93 1.59 10.89
C LEU A 164 2.39 0.84 12.10
N SER A 165 3.03 0.95 13.26
CA SER A 165 2.58 0.30 14.50
C SER A 165 1.15 0.71 14.85
N ARG A 166 0.81 2.01 14.75
CA ARG A 166 -0.56 2.49 15.00
C ARG A 166 -1.54 2.03 13.92
N ILE A 167 -1.10 1.90 12.66
CA ILE A 167 -1.91 1.30 11.59
C ILE A 167 -2.21 -0.17 11.89
N CYS A 168 -1.22 -0.93 12.35
CA CYS A 168 -1.38 -2.34 12.70
C CYS A 168 -2.32 -2.53 13.89
N ALA A 169 -2.20 -1.71 14.93
CA ALA A 169 -3.11 -1.72 16.08
C ALA A 169 -4.56 -1.45 15.65
N ARG A 170 -4.78 -0.50 14.74
CA ARG A 170 -6.13 -0.17 14.20
C ARG A 170 -6.69 -1.23 13.25
N ALA A 171 -5.83 -2.08 12.70
CA ALA A 171 -6.19 -3.15 11.79
C ALA A 171 -6.39 -4.49 12.51
N ASP A 172 -6.30 -4.52 13.84
CA ASP A 172 -6.38 -5.73 14.67
C ASP A 172 -5.33 -6.81 14.32
N VAL A 173 -4.22 -6.41 13.70
CA VAL A 173 -3.08 -7.29 13.33
C VAL A 173 -1.84 -7.07 14.21
N GLY A 174 -1.90 -6.11 15.13
CA GLY A 174 -0.88 -5.84 16.13
C GLY A 174 -1.51 -5.46 17.48
N SER A 175 -0.73 -5.52 18.55
CA SER A 175 -1.20 -5.08 19.87
C SER A 175 -1.40 -3.57 19.91
N ASP A 176 -2.47 -3.13 20.56
CA ASP A 176 -2.64 -1.71 20.88
C ASP A 176 -1.60 -1.27 21.91
N PHE A 177 -1.22 0.01 21.86
CA PHE A 177 -0.20 0.59 22.72
C PHE A 177 -0.54 2.04 23.06
N ASN A 178 0.04 2.53 24.14
CA ASN A 178 -0.07 3.92 24.57
C ASN A 178 1.31 4.39 25.03
N GLU A 179 1.96 5.20 24.21
CA GLU A 179 3.32 5.67 24.45
C GLU A 179 3.37 7.20 24.50
N PRO A 180 4.16 7.79 25.42
CA PRO A 180 4.17 9.22 25.64
C PRO A 180 4.60 10.02 24.41
N LEU A 181 5.48 9.45 23.57
CA LEU A 181 6.03 10.13 22.40
C LEU A 181 5.28 9.85 21.09
N GLU A 182 4.11 9.21 21.12
CA GLU A 182 3.43 8.80 19.89
C GLU A 182 3.23 9.92 18.87
N GLN A 183 2.67 11.04 19.30
CA GLN A 183 2.43 12.16 18.40
C GLN A 183 3.72 12.83 17.92
N VAL A 184 4.76 12.80 18.76
CA VAL A 184 6.06 13.42 18.47
C VAL A 184 6.82 12.60 17.43
N LEU A 185 6.97 11.29 17.68
CA LEU A 185 7.67 10.36 16.79
C LEU A 185 6.94 10.17 15.46
N THR A 186 5.61 10.07 15.47
CA THR A 186 4.81 9.99 14.23
C THR A 186 5.09 11.19 13.31
N LYS A 187 5.18 12.40 13.87
CA LYS A 187 5.55 13.61 13.10
C LYS A 187 7.01 13.58 12.67
N ALA A 188 7.91 13.00 13.45
CA ALA A 188 9.34 12.90 13.16
C ALA A 188 9.64 11.91 12.04
N PHE A 189 8.91 10.79 11.94
CA PHE A 189 9.17 9.76 10.93
C PHE A 189 9.14 10.26 9.50
N THR A 190 8.25 11.22 9.17
CA THR A 190 8.25 11.82 7.82
C THR A 190 9.58 12.52 7.49
N ARG A 191 10.26 13.10 8.50
CA ARG A 191 11.58 13.72 8.36
C ARG A 191 12.69 12.67 8.39
N LEU A 192 12.57 11.66 9.25
CA LEU A 192 13.55 10.57 9.35
C LEU A 192 13.60 9.73 8.07
N ALA A 193 12.48 9.53 7.40
CA ALA A 193 12.34 8.74 6.18
C ALA A 193 13.19 9.23 4.99
N VAL A 194 13.70 10.46 5.02
CA VAL A 194 14.54 11.01 3.93
C VAL A 194 16.03 11.02 4.27
N ILE A 195 16.41 10.52 5.45
CA ILE A 195 17.80 10.48 5.88
C ILE A 195 18.53 9.36 5.12
N ASP A 196 19.63 9.71 4.47
CA ASP A 196 20.47 8.79 3.69
C ASP A 196 21.93 8.77 4.16
N SER A 197 22.27 9.54 5.20
CA SER A 197 23.61 9.58 5.78
C SER A 197 23.90 8.28 6.53
N ARG A 198 24.61 7.34 5.88
CA ARG A 198 25.04 6.07 6.48
C ARG A 198 25.68 6.26 7.86
N ARG A 199 26.58 7.24 8.00
CA ARG A 199 27.28 7.51 9.26
C ARG A 199 26.31 7.88 10.38
N TRP A 200 25.33 8.74 10.08
CA TRP A 200 24.36 9.20 11.06
C TRP A 200 23.38 8.08 11.42
N ILE A 201 22.92 7.30 10.43
CA ILE A 201 22.06 6.13 10.66
C ILE A 201 22.78 5.12 11.56
N THR A 202 24.04 4.79 11.27
CA THR A 202 24.82 3.86 12.12
C THR A 202 24.99 4.39 13.55
N PHE A 203 25.22 5.69 13.73
CA PHE A 203 25.29 6.30 15.05
C PHE A 203 23.96 6.16 15.82
N LEU A 204 22.82 6.43 15.18
CA LEU A 204 21.51 6.31 15.83
C LEU A 204 21.17 4.87 16.18
N LEU A 205 21.47 3.91 15.30
CA LEU A 205 21.26 2.49 15.58
C LEU A 205 22.10 1.96 16.75
N ASP A 206 23.27 2.58 17.03
CA ASP A 206 24.09 2.23 18.20
C ASP A 206 23.65 2.96 19.48
N LEU A 207 23.25 4.22 19.36
CA LEU A 207 22.90 5.07 20.50
C LEU A 207 21.50 4.78 21.05
N LEU A 208 20.49 4.74 20.18
CA LEU A 208 19.08 4.69 20.59
C LEU A 208 18.73 3.47 21.47
N PRO A 209 19.28 2.26 21.26
CA PRO A 209 19.00 1.12 22.12
C PRO A 209 19.59 1.21 23.54
N ARG A 210 20.44 2.21 23.82
CA ARG A 210 21.25 2.30 25.05
C ARG A 210 21.10 3.64 25.76
N LEU A 211 20.03 4.39 25.47
CA LEU A 211 19.85 5.77 25.93
C LEU A 211 19.98 5.92 27.45
N ASP A 212 19.50 4.95 28.22
CA ASP A 212 19.51 4.98 29.69
C ASP A 212 20.92 4.83 30.29
N ASP A 213 21.87 4.28 29.52
CA ASP A 213 23.25 3.98 29.97
C ASP A 213 24.30 4.93 29.36
N VAL A 214 23.88 6.01 28.69
CA VAL A 214 24.77 6.92 27.96
C VAL A 214 24.97 8.23 28.70
N ASP A 215 26.24 8.57 28.96
CA ASP A 215 26.62 9.93 29.30
C ASP A 215 26.74 10.79 28.03
N PHE A 216 25.69 11.55 27.74
CA PHE A 216 25.63 12.43 26.56
C PHE A 216 26.70 13.53 26.56
N THR A 217 27.23 13.91 27.73
CA THR A 217 28.28 14.93 27.84
C THR A 217 29.65 14.39 27.46
N ALA A 218 29.87 13.09 27.66
CA ALA A 218 31.11 12.39 27.31
C ALA A 218 31.24 12.07 25.81
N LEU A 219 30.16 12.23 25.03
CA LEU A 219 30.17 12.03 23.59
C LEU A 219 31.18 12.97 22.90
N GLY A 220 31.86 12.46 21.87
CA GLY A 220 32.77 13.28 21.06
C GLY A 220 32.04 14.42 20.36
N LYS A 221 32.75 15.49 19.99
CA LYS A 221 32.15 16.67 19.34
C LYS A 221 31.26 16.34 18.13
N LEU A 222 31.66 15.34 17.34
CA LEU A 222 30.87 14.93 16.18
C LEU A 222 29.62 14.13 16.56
N GLU A 223 29.70 13.27 17.57
CA GLU A 223 28.56 12.52 18.09
C GLU A 223 27.54 13.46 18.71
N GLN A 224 27.99 14.48 19.44
CA GLN A 224 27.12 15.56 19.91
C GLN A 224 26.45 16.32 18.76
N GLN A 225 27.14 16.56 17.64
CA GLN A 225 26.52 17.16 16.45
C GLN A 225 25.46 16.24 15.82
N MET A 226 25.74 14.94 15.70
CA MET A 226 24.79 13.96 15.19
C MET A 226 23.57 13.79 16.12
N LEU A 227 23.78 13.84 17.43
CA LEU A 227 22.72 13.85 18.42
C LEU A 227 21.89 15.14 18.35
N GLN A 228 22.53 16.29 18.16
CA GLN A 228 21.85 17.56 17.91
C GLN A 228 20.94 17.49 16.68
N MET A 229 21.42 16.90 15.58
CA MET A 229 20.63 16.70 14.37
C MET A 229 19.40 15.84 14.64
N PHE A 230 19.55 14.77 15.41
CA PHE A 230 18.45 13.89 15.79
C PHE A 230 17.44 14.60 16.68
N TYR A 231 17.91 15.27 17.72
CA TYR A 231 17.07 16.02 18.65
C TYR A 231 16.25 17.11 17.94
N VAL A 232 16.89 17.89 17.05
CA VAL A 232 16.18 18.87 16.20
C VAL A 232 15.19 18.19 15.26
N THR A 233 15.52 17.01 14.72
CA THR A 233 14.63 16.27 13.82
C THR A 233 13.38 15.78 14.56
N VAL A 234 13.48 15.33 15.80
CA VAL A 234 12.34 14.83 16.58
C VAL A 234 11.52 15.98 17.17
N TRP A 235 12.17 16.91 17.88
CA TRP A 235 11.48 17.96 18.67
C TRP A 235 11.39 19.33 17.99
N GLY A 236 12.06 19.53 16.84
CA GLY A 236 12.00 20.80 16.10
C GLY A 236 12.73 21.97 16.77
N LYS A 237 13.50 21.71 17.84
CA LYS A 237 14.29 22.70 18.57
C LYS A 237 15.67 22.16 18.91
N ALA A 238 16.62 23.07 19.08
CA ALA A 238 17.98 22.73 19.50
C ALA A 238 18.02 22.37 20.99
N ALA A 239 18.75 21.32 21.36
CA ALA A 239 19.19 21.13 22.74
C ALA A 239 20.18 22.24 23.09
N VAL A 240 19.97 22.91 24.22
CA VAL A 240 20.83 24.00 24.71
C VAL A 240 22.01 23.43 25.51
N SER A 241 21.76 22.39 26.28
CA SER A 241 22.75 21.62 27.03
C SER A 241 22.32 20.16 27.11
N TRP A 242 23.28 19.24 27.04
CA TRP A 242 23.05 17.81 27.25
C TRP A 242 22.84 17.43 28.72
N GLU A 243 23.09 18.37 29.64
CA GLU A 243 22.83 18.24 31.09
C GLU A 243 21.46 18.80 31.48
N SER A 244 20.73 19.41 30.54
CA SER A 244 19.43 20.00 30.84
C SER A 244 18.41 18.92 31.16
N ASP A 245 17.72 19.04 32.29
CA ASP A 245 16.64 18.13 32.69
C ASP A 245 15.62 17.93 31.55
N GLU A 246 15.18 19.01 30.91
CA GLU A 246 14.25 18.93 29.76
C GLU A 246 14.79 18.06 28.60
N VAL A 247 16.09 18.15 28.29
CA VAL A 247 16.70 17.39 27.19
C VAL A 247 16.82 15.92 27.57
N LEU A 248 17.22 15.65 28.81
CA LEU A 248 17.33 14.29 29.36
C LEU A 248 15.95 13.63 29.43
N ASP A 249 14.93 14.32 29.93
CA ASP A 249 13.54 13.84 29.98
C ASP A 249 13.04 13.45 28.59
N HIS A 250 13.31 14.27 27.57
CA HIS A 250 12.97 13.95 26.18
C HIS A 250 13.69 12.70 25.66
N LEU A 251 14.99 12.57 25.94
CA LEU A 251 15.78 11.44 25.47
C LEU A 251 15.36 10.14 26.18
N TYR A 252 15.14 10.17 27.49
CA TYR A 252 14.69 8.98 28.24
C TYR A 252 13.24 8.61 27.93
N ALA A 253 12.38 9.57 27.58
CA ALA A 253 11.02 9.27 27.11
C ALA A 253 10.98 8.44 25.81
N LEU A 254 12.09 8.36 25.06
CA LEU A 254 12.23 7.42 23.94
C LEU A 254 12.30 5.98 24.42
N SER A 255 13.04 5.71 25.51
CA SER A 255 13.09 4.39 26.16
C SER A 255 11.71 3.97 26.68
N ASP A 256 10.91 4.93 27.15
CA ASP A 256 9.51 4.73 27.55
C ASP A 256 8.53 4.56 26.36
N SER A 257 9.01 4.66 25.12
CA SER A 257 8.22 4.48 23.89
C SER A 257 8.79 3.35 23.00
N PRO A 258 8.89 2.11 23.49
CA PRO A 258 9.65 1.04 22.85
C PRO A 258 9.08 0.57 21.49
N VAL A 259 7.76 0.62 21.29
CA VAL A 259 7.10 0.24 20.03
C VAL A 259 7.52 1.20 18.93
N LEU A 260 7.45 2.51 19.18
CA LEU A 260 7.81 3.52 18.20
C LEU A 260 9.32 3.73 18.08
N LEU A 261 10.10 3.44 19.13
CA LEU A 261 11.55 3.42 19.04
C LEU A 261 12.07 2.27 18.17
N GLY A 262 11.36 1.13 18.16
CA GLY A 262 11.69 -0.03 17.35
C GLY A 262 11.28 0.06 15.87
N GLU A 263 10.45 1.04 15.51
CA GLU A 263 9.98 1.30 14.14
C GLU A 263 10.92 2.23 13.36
#